data_AF-A0A1Y1T3A3-F1
#
_entry.id   AF-A0A1Y1T3A3-F1
#
_cell.length_a   1.000
_cell.length_b   1.000
_cell.length_c   1.000
_cell.angle_alpha   90.00
_cell.angle_beta   90.00
_cell.angle_gamma   90.00
#
_symmetry.space_group_name_H-M   'P 1'
#
loop_
_entity.id
_entity.type
_entity.pdbx_description
1 polymer ?
#
loop_
_entity_poly.entity_id
_entity_poly.type
_entity_poly.pdbx_seq_one_letter_code
_entity_poly.pdbx_strand_id
1 'polypeptide(L)'
;MNGQFKAKDFDKEQLKKFATDLKTSGLSFNMIWKKRNKVVEESNTKTNLCSLEIEGKWFFKQIGNKGIVRLKYLDDKQKKILLNALGNYKMFTEPRWELGLGLVILYFLLEYYISTNSEVSWLMPVIMSCSFIVVLFLGIAYLRAEEKIDEKLYNISLIFGIPAYLFTAIGSLLALPLYTSILRYHLKFNILHNA
;
A
#
# COMPACT_ATOMS: atom_id res chain seq x y z
N MET A 1 2.18 -0.27 -9.40
CA MET A 1 1.90 0.19 -8.02
C MET A 1 1.81 -1.02 -7.09
N ASN A 2 2.11 -0.86 -5.79
CA ASN A 2 2.07 -1.97 -4.82
C ASN A 2 0.69 -1.99 -4.14
N GLY A 3 0.07 -3.15 -4.04
CA GLY A 3 -1.19 -3.34 -3.32
C GLY A 3 -0.95 -3.70 -1.85
N GLN A 4 -1.94 -3.44 -0.98
CA GLN A 4 -1.91 -3.87 0.42
C GLN A 4 -3.21 -4.54 0.83
N PHE A 5 -3.13 -5.44 1.82
CA PHE A 5 -4.30 -5.96 2.51
C PHE A 5 -4.01 -6.12 4.01
N LYS A 6 -5.07 -6.25 4.80
CA LYS A 6 -5.01 -6.56 6.23
C LYS A 6 -5.62 -7.95 6.44
N ALA A 7 -4.84 -8.89 6.94
CA ALA A 7 -5.33 -10.19 7.36
C ALA A 7 -5.94 -10.08 8.77
N LYS A 8 -6.84 -11.01 9.12
CA LYS A 8 -7.30 -11.15 10.50
C LYS A 8 -6.14 -11.66 11.37
N ASP A 9 -5.55 -12.77 10.95
CA ASP A 9 -4.45 -13.44 11.63
C ASP A 9 -3.34 -13.84 10.65
N PHE A 10 -2.17 -14.22 11.19
CA PHE A 10 -1.09 -14.82 10.40
C PHE A 10 -1.32 -16.33 10.28
N ASP A 11 -2.28 -16.70 9.42
CA ASP A 11 -2.64 -18.10 9.18
C ASP A 11 -1.64 -18.78 8.23
N LYS A 12 -0.81 -19.65 8.82
CA LYS A 12 0.23 -20.37 8.08
C LYS A 12 -0.33 -21.44 7.16
N GLU A 13 -1.44 -22.06 7.53
CA GLU A 13 -2.07 -23.10 6.72
C GLU A 13 -2.75 -22.47 5.52
N GLN A 14 -3.43 -21.34 5.71
CA GLN A 14 -3.93 -20.54 4.58
C GLN A 14 -2.81 -20.10 3.65
N LEU A 15 -1.68 -19.62 4.19
CA LEU A 15 -0.52 -19.18 3.41
C LEU A 15 0.17 -20.32 2.65
N LYS A 16 0.28 -21.51 3.24
CA LYS A 16 0.78 -22.71 2.56
C LYS A 16 -0.15 -23.12 1.43
N LYS A 17 -1.46 -23.20 1.68
CA LYS A 17 -2.45 -23.57 0.66
C LYS A 17 -2.43 -22.56 -0.51
N PHE A 18 -2.40 -21.27 -0.18
CA PHE A 18 -2.23 -20.20 -1.17
C PHE A 18 -0.95 -20.38 -2.01
N ALA A 19 0.20 -20.65 -1.37
CA ALA A 19 1.44 -20.90 -2.10
C ALA A 19 1.37 -22.16 -2.98
N THR A 20 0.76 -23.25 -2.48
CA THR A 20 0.55 -24.47 -3.25
C THR A 20 -0.31 -24.20 -4.48
N ASP A 21 -1.41 -23.46 -4.34
CA ASP A 21 -2.31 -23.15 -5.45
C ASP A 21 -1.65 -22.25 -6.52
N LEU A 22 -0.77 -21.35 -6.11
CA LEU A 22 0.05 -20.58 -7.05
C LEU A 22 1.00 -21.49 -7.83
N LYS A 23 1.64 -22.46 -7.18
CA LYS A 23 2.54 -23.41 -7.85
C LYS A 23 1.78 -24.33 -8.81
N THR A 24 0.63 -24.86 -8.41
CA THR A 24 -0.20 -25.71 -9.27
C THR A 24 -0.74 -24.95 -10.48
N SER A 25 -0.99 -23.64 -10.33
CA SER A 25 -1.36 -22.73 -11.42
C SER A 25 -0.19 -22.36 -12.36
N GLY A 26 1.01 -22.89 -12.11
CA GLY A 26 2.18 -22.69 -12.97
C GLY A 26 3.08 -21.52 -12.58
N LEU A 27 2.91 -20.91 -11.39
CA LEU A 27 3.80 -19.88 -10.88
C LEU A 27 5.02 -20.51 -10.19
N SER A 28 6.21 -20.34 -10.77
CA SER A 28 7.45 -20.78 -10.13
C SER A 28 8.01 -19.70 -9.21
N PHE A 29 8.19 -20.00 -7.93
CA PHE A 29 8.73 -19.06 -6.94
C PHE A 29 9.34 -19.77 -5.72
N ASN A 30 10.17 -19.03 -5.00
CA ASN A 30 10.73 -19.42 -3.72
C ASN A 30 9.87 -18.89 -2.57
N MET A 31 9.53 -19.75 -1.62
CA MET A 31 8.79 -19.37 -0.41
C MET A 31 9.78 -19.22 0.74
N ILE A 32 9.80 -18.05 1.37
CA ILE A 32 10.70 -17.72 2.47
C ILE A 32 9.89 -17.42 3.72
N TRP A 33 10.14 -18.18 4.78
CA TRP A 33 9.62 -17.92 6.11
C TRP A 33 10.67 -17.21 6.95
N LYS A 34 10.28 -16.15 7.67
CA LYS A 34 11.15 -15.50 8.65
C LYS A 34 10.51 -15.40 10.03
N LYS A 35 11.35 -15.57 11.04
CA LYS A 35 11.07 -15.22 12.43
C LYS A 35 12.01 -14.09 12.80
N ARG A 36 11.46 -12.89 12.98
CA ARG A 36 12.27 -11.65 13.12
C ARG A 36 13.20 -11.52 11.91
N ASN A 37 14.52 -11.59 12.10
CA ASN A 37 15.52 -11.45 11.04
C ASN A 37 16.10 -12.79 10.54
N LYS A 38 15.72 -13.93 11.12
CA LYS A 38 16.25 -15.24 10.72
C LYS A 38 15.31 -15.93 9.74
N VAL A 39 15.87 -16.43 8.63
CA VAL A 39 15.19 -17.34 7.70
C VAL A 39 15.01 -18.68 8.39
N VAL A 40 13.85 -19.29 8.23
CA VAL A 40 13.51 -20.60 8.79
C VAL A 40 13.01 -21.47 7.64
N GLU A 41 13.47 -22.73 7.58
CA GLU A 41 13.11 -23.66 6.50
C GLU A 41 11.62 -24.04 6.54
N GLU A 42 11.02 -24.09 7.74
CA GLU A 42 9.60 -24.44 7.93
C GLU A 42 8.82 -23.41 8.74
N SER A 43 7.51 -23.38 8.51
CA SER A 43 6.57 -22.50 9.21
C SER A 43 6.36 -22.94 10.68
N ASN A 44 7.27 -22.60 11.59
CA ASN A 44 7.09 -22.88 13.01
C ASN A 44 6.10 -21.89 13.66
N THR A 45 5.55 -22.20 14.84
CA THR A 45 4.63 -21.37 15.66
C THR A 45 5.08 -19.92 15.82
N LYS A 46 6.39 -19.65 15.86
CA LYS A 46 6.97 -18.31 16.07
C LYS A 46 7.24 -17.50 14.80
N THR A 47 6.94 -18.02 13.60
CA THR A 47 7.13 -17.32 12.33
C THR A 47 6.10 -16.21 12.18
N ASN A 48 6.56 -15.01 11.79
CA ASN A 48 5.72 -13.81 11.67
C ASN A 48 5.81 -13.15 10.28
N LEU A 49 6.56 -13.75 9.36
CA LEU A 49 6.74 -13.24 8.01
C LEU A 49 6.76 -14.39 6.99
N CYS A 50 6.00 -14.23 5.92
CA CYS A 50 6.01 -15.06 4.72
C CYS A 50 6.31 -14.17 3.51
N SER A 51 7.25 -14.55 2.67
CA SER A 51 7.62 -13.85 1.43
C SER A 51 7.63 -14.85 0.28
N LEU A 52 7.07 -14.48 -0.87
CA LEU A 52 7.18 -15.23 -2.11
C LEU A 52 8.03 -14.43 -3.10
N GLU A 53 9.05 -15.08 -3.67
CA GLU A 53 10.09 -14.40 -4.46
C GLU A 53 10.36 -15.11 -5.79
N ILE A 54 10.52 -14.31 -6.84
CA ILE A 54 10.95 -14.73 -8.19
C ILE A 54 12.26 -13.99 -8.47
N GLU A 55 13.33 -14.72 -8.82
CA GLU A 55 14.63 -14.12 -9.13
C GLU A 55 15.16 -13.18 -8.03
N GLY A 56 14.94 -13.54 -6.75
CA GLY A 56 15.34 -12.72 -5.60
C GLY A 56 14.49 -11.45 -5.39
N LYS A 57 13.44 -11.24 -6.19
CA LYS A 57 12.48 -10.13 -6.03
C LYS A 57 11.18 -10.67 -5.44
N TRP A 58 10.80 -10.16 -4.28
CA TRP A 58 9.54 -10.52 -3.65
C TRP A 58 8.34 -9.85 -4.35
N PHE A 59 7.30 -10.64 -4.61
CA PHE A 59 6.04 -10.18 -5.19
C PHE A 59 4.86 -10.26 -4.20
N PHE A 60 4.95 -11.14 -3.20
CA PHE A 60 3.97 -11.25 -2.12
C PHE A 60 4.71 -11.29 -0.79
N LYS A 61 4.21 -10.54 0.19
CA LYS A 61 4.79 -10.53 1.54
C LYS A 61 3.70 -10.31 2.58
N GLN A 62 3.58 -11.23 3.54
CA GLN A 62 2.75 -11.05 4.72
C GLN A 62 3.63 -10.93 5.96
N ILE A 63 3.38 -9.91 6.79
CA ILE A 63 4.05 -9.64 8.05
C ILE A 63 2.96 -9.49 9.13
N GLY A 64 2.82 -10.49 10.00
CA GLY A 64 1.73 -10.55 10.96
C GLY A 64 0.36 -10.41 10.27
N ASN A 65 -0.40 -9.38 10.65
CA ASN A 65 -1.72 -9.10 10.09
C ASN A 65 -1.72 -8.16 8.87
N LYS A 66 -0.56 -7.86 8.27
CA LYS A 66 -0.45 -6.98 7.10
C LYS A 66 0.14 -7.73 5.91
N GLY A 67 -0.47 -7.58 4.75
CA GLY A 67 -0.03 -8.13 3.48
C GLY A 67 0.32 -7.03 2.47
N ILE A 68 1.36 -7.28 1.68
CA ILE A 68 1.84 -6.38 0.62
C ILE A 68 2.05 -7.20 -0.64
N VAL A 69 1.57 -6.68 -1.76
CA VAL A 69 1.67 -7.28 -3.08
C VAL A 69 2.38 -6.32 -4.04
N ARG A 70 3.33 -6.83 -4.82
CA ARG A 70 4.07 -6.09 -5.84
C ARG A 70 3.86 -6.73 -7.19
N LEU A 71 2.92 -6.21 -7.97
CA LEU A 71 2.60 -6.72 -9.30
C LEU A 71 3.66 -6.37 -10.36
N LYS A 72 4.52 -5.37 -10.08
CA LYS A 72 5.50 -4.85 -11.05
C LYS A 72 6.62 -5.84 -11.44
N TYR A 73 6.80 -6.91 -10.67
CA TYR A 73 7.84 -7.92 -10.92
C TYR A 73 7.30 -9.17 -11.61
N LEU A 74 6.00 -9.18 -11.94
CA LEU A 74 5.32 -10.30 -12.55
C LEU A 74 5.00 -9.94 -14.00
N ASP A 75 5.05 -10.91 -14.89
CA ASP A 75 4.46 -10.78 -16.23
C ASP A 75 2.92 -10.80 -16.14
N ASP A 76 2.22 -10.50 -17.24
CA ASP A 76 0.76 -10.38 -17.22
C ASP A 76 0.04 -11.70 -16.92
N LYS A 77 0.62 -12.85 -17.30
CA LYS A 77 0.07 -14.17 -16.99
C LYS A 77 0.22 -14.46 -15.49
N GLN A 78 1.40 -14.21 -14.94
CA GLN A 78 1.72 -14.35 -13.52
C GLN A 78 0.89 -13.42 -12.64
N LYS A 79 0.65 -12.18 -13.08
CA LYS A 79 -0.26 -11.24 -12.41
C LYS A 79 -1.66 -11.81 -12.31
N LYS A 80 -2.23 -12.30 -13.41
CA LYS A 80 -3.59 -12.89 -13.43
C LYS A 80 -3.69 -14.10 -12.49
N ILE A 81 -2.71 -15.00 -12.52
CA ILE A 81 -2.66 -16.15 -11.59
C ILE A 81 -2.67 -15.67 -10.14
N LEU A 82 -1.83 -14.69 -9.81
CA LEU A 82 -1.75 -14.14 -8.46
C LEU A 82 -3.06 -13.44 -8.02
N LEU A 83 -3.62 -12.59 -8.88
CA LEU A 83 -4.84 -11.83 -8.58
C LEU A 83 -6.04 -12.76 -8.37
N ASN A 84 -6.17 -13.80 -9.21
CA ASN A 84 -7.18 -14.85 -9.03
C ASN A 84 -7.03 -15.56 -7.68
N ALA A 85 -5.82 -16.01 -7.36
CA ALA A 85 -5.55 -16.67 -6.07
C ALA A 85 -5.87 -15.74 -4.89
N LEU A 86 -5.49 -14.46 -4.96
CA LEU A 86 -5.80 -13.47 -3.92
C LEU A 86 -7.31 -13.26 -3.75
N GLY A 87 -8.07 -13.25 -4.86
CA GLY A 87 -9.53 -13.18 -4.85
C GLY A 87 -10.16 -14.41 -4.18
N ASN A 88 -9.75 -15.61 -4.59
CA ASN A 88 -10.27 -16.89 -4.07
C ASN A 88 -10.06 -17.02 -2.55
N TYR A 89 -8.89 -16.61 -2.06
CA TYR A 89 -8.56 -16.65 -0.63
C TYR A 89 -9.06 -15.42 0.15
N LYS A 90 -9.78 -14.49 -0.50
CA LYS A 90 -10.26 -13.23 0.09
C LYS A 90 -9.12 -12.43 0.76
N MET A 91 -7.92 -12.46 0.18
CA MET A 91 -6.74 -11.73 0.66
C MET A 91 -6.76 -10.26 0.23
N PHE A 92 -7.89 -9.60 0.45
CA PHE A 92 -8.08 -8.17 0.26
C PHE A 92 -8.86 -7.61 1.45
N THR A 93 -8.82 -6.30 1.64
CA THR A 93 -9.54 -5.65 2.73
C THR A 93 -10.24 -4.43 2.21
N GLU A 94 -11.47 -4.22 2.69
CA GLU A 94 -12.19 -2.99 2.39
C GLU A 94 -11.41 -1.77 2.89
N PRO A 95 -11.16 -0.79 2.02
CA PRO A 95 -10.60 0.49 2.43
C PRO A 95 -11.58 1.19 3.38
N ARG A 96 -11.07 1.79 4.46
CA ARG A 96 -11.87 2.60 5.40
C ARG A 96 -11.64 4.06 5.08
N TRP A 97 -12.49 4.62 4.23
CA TRP A 97 -12.32 5.97 3.69
C TRP A 97 -12.63 7.05 4.71
N GLU A 98 -13.60 6.82 5.59
CA GLU A 98 -14.16 7.82 6.51
C GLU A 98 -13.08 8.38 7.44
N LEU A 99 -12.30 7.49 8.05
CA LEU A 99 -11.20 7.87 8.93
C LEU A 99 -10.07 8.56 8.17
N GLY A 100 -9.76 8.10 6.95
CA GLY A 100 -8.72 8.72 6.12
C GLY A 100 -9.09 10.14 5.70
N LEU A 101 -10.30 10.34 5.20
CA LEU A 101 -10.80 11.64 4.77
C LEU A 101 -10.94 12.60 5.95
N GLY A 102 -11.51 12.15 7.08
CA GLY A 102 -11.64 12.96 8.28
C GLY A 102 -10.29 13.45 8.83
N LEU A 103 -9.26 12.61 8.80
CA LEU A 103 -7.91 12.99 9.23
C LEU A 103 -7.22 13.95 8.25
N VAL A 104 -7.49 13.85 6.95
CA VAL A 104 -7.00 14.83 5.96
C VAL A 104 -7.69 16.19 6.15
N ILE A 105 -8.99 16.21 6.48
CA ILE A 105 -9.68 17.47 6.82
C ILE A 105 -9.07 18.08 8.09
N LEU A 106 -8.85 17.28 9.13
CA LEU A 106 -8.21 17.73 10.37
C LEU A 106 -6.79 18.25 10.10
N TYR A 107 -6.03 17.60 9.22
CA TYR A 107 -4.73 18.06 8.77
C TYR A 107 -4.79 19.48 8.21
N PHE A 108 -5.72 19.77 7.29
CA PHE A 108 -5.88 21.12 6.74
C PHE A 108 -6.21 22.16 7.81
N LEU A 109 -7.13 21.82 8.72
CA LEU A 109 -7.52 22.72 9.80
C LEU A 109 -6.34 23.03 10.73
N LEU A 110 -5.52 22.03 11.04
CA LEU A 110 -4.32 22.20 11.87
C LEU A 110 -3.25 23.02 11.17
N GLU A 111 -2.93 22.73 9.91
CA GLU A 111 -1.95 23.50 9.14
C GLU A 111 -2.39 24.95 8.98
N TYR A 112 -3.68 25.18 8.69
CA TYR A 112 -4.26 26.53 8.65
C TYR A 112 -4.11 27.22 10.01
N TYR A 113 -4.55 26.59 11.11
CA TYR A 113 -4.45 27.17 12.44
C TYR A 113 -3.01 27.49 12.85
N ILE A 114 -2.06 26.58 12.59
CA ILE A 114 -0.64 26.79 12.88
C ILE A 114 -0.12 27.97 12.05
N SER A 115 -0.48 28.02 10.76
CA SER A 115 -0.01 29.07 9.87
C SER A 115 -0.52 30.46 10.26
N THR A 116 -1.77 30.59 10.72
CA THR A 116 -2.37 31.86 11.14
C THR A 116 -1.89 32.34 12.50
N ASN A 117 -1.45 31.42 13.38
CA ASN A 117 -0.96 31.76 14.72
C ASN A 117 0.58 31.83 14.79
N SER A 118 1.28 31.51 13.70
CA SER A 118 2.73 31.67 13.67
C SER A 118 3.10 33.14 13.59
N GLU A 119 4.11 33.57 14.36
CA GLU A 119 4.70 34.91 14.27
C GLU A 119 5.39 35.16 12.91
N VAL A 120 5.49 34.10 12.09
CA VAL A 120 6.23 34.06 10.83
C VAL A 120 5.24 34.07 9.66
N SER A 121 4.67 35.24 9.37
CA SER A 121 3.61 35.43 8.35
C SER A 121 3.99 34.94 6.94
N TRP A 122 5.28 34.94 6.58
CA TRP A 122 5.75 34.43 5.28
C TRP A 122 5.68 32.91 5.16
N LEU A 123 5.59 32.18 6.27
CA LEU A 123 5.52 30.73 6.29
C LEU A 123 4.13 30.21 5.87
N MET A 124 3.09 31.01 6.10
CA MET A 124 1.71 30.68 5.76
C MET A 124 1.51 30.29 4.28
N PRO A 125 1.90 31.10 3.29
CA PRO A 125 1.73 30.72 1.88
C PRO A 125 2.52 29.45 1.51
N VAL A 126 3.66 29.20 2.15
CA VAL A 126 4.47 27.99 1.93
C VAL A 126 3.74 26.75 2.45
N ILE A 127 3.31 26.76 3.71
CA ILE A 127 2.58 25.65 4.33
C ILE A 127 1.29 25.33 3.58
N MET A 128 0.52 26.36 3.22
CA MET A 128 -0.73 26.18 2.48
C MET A 128 -0.50 25.60 1.08
N SER A 129 0.54 26.05 0.38
CA SER A 129 0.93 25.49 -0.92
C SER A 129 1.36 24.03 -0.80
N CYS A 130 2.17 23.69 0.20
CA CYS A 130 2.56 22.30 0.45
C CYS A 130 1.35 21.42 0.79
N SER A 131 0.46 21.90 1.65
CA SER A 131 -0.76 21.16 2.03
C SER A 131 -1.65 20.89 0.82
N PHE A 132 -1.83 21.88 -0.05
CA PHE A 132 -2.56 21.72 -1.31
C PHE A 132 -1.91 20.69 -2.23
N ILE A 133 -0.58 20.72 -2.39
CA ILE A 133 0.17 19.72 -3.17
C ILE A 133 -0.03 18.31 -2.60
N VAL A 134 -0.08 18.15 -1.27
CA VAL A 134 -0.35 16.86 -0.62
C VAL A 134 -1.74 16.33 -1.00
N VAL A 135 -2.78 17.17 -1.04
CA VAL A 135 -4.13 16.75 -1.47
C VAL A 135 -4.15 16.36 -2.93
N LEU A 136 -3.53 17.17 -3.79
CA LEU A 136 -3.42 16.83 -5.22
C LEU A 136 -2.70 15.48 -5.40
N PHE A 137 -1.63 15.25 -4.67
CA PHE A 137 -0.92 13.98 -4.65
C PHE A 137 -1.83 12.81 -4.24
N LEU A 138 -2.60 12.95 -3.15
CA LEU A 138 -3.55 11.93 -2.70
C LEU A 138 -4.67 11.69 -3.73
N GLY A 139 -5.15 12.74 -4.40
CA GLY A 139 -6.11 12.65 -5.48
C GLY A 139 -5.57 11.90 -6.69
N ILE A 140 -4.36 12.22 -7.13
CA ILE A 140 -3.67 11.50 -8.22
C ILE A 140 -3.42 10.04 -7.82
N ALA A 141 -3.01 9.77 -6.58
CA ALA A 141 -2.82 8.41 -6.07
C ALA A 141 -4.13 7.61 -6.09
N TYR A 142 -5.26 8.23 -5.73
CA TYR A 142 -6.58 7.62 -5.82
C TYR A 142 -6.97 7.30 -7.28
N LEU A 143 -6.83 8.27 -8.19
CA LEU A 143 -7.12 8.04 -9.61
C LEU A 143 -6.19 6.98 -10.23
N ARG A 144 -4.93 6.91 -9.80
CA ARG A 144 -4.02 5.84 -10.20
C ARG A 144 -4.45 4.48 -9.65
N ALA A 145 -5.01 4.43 -8.44
CA ALA A 145 -5.54 3.20 -7.85
C ALA A 145 -6.66 2.59 -8.69
N GLU A 146 -7.47 3.43 -9.35
CA GLU A 146 -8.51 3.06 -10.33
C GLU A 146 -7.99 2.84 -11.75
N GLU A 147 -6.68 2.94 -11.96
CA GLU A 147 -6.04 2.83 -13.28
C GLU A 147 -6.52 3.85 -14.32
N LYS A 148 -7.12 4.97 -13.87
CA LYS A 148 -7.54 6.09 -14.74
C LYS A 148 -6.40 6.99 -15.20
N ILE A 149 -5.26 6.89 -14.52
CA ILE A 149 -4.06 7.69 -14.78
C ILE A 149 -2.87 6.75 -14.99
N ASP A 150 -1.95 7.15 -15.87
CA ASP A 150 -0.74 6.40 -16.17
C ASP A 150 0.29 6.45 -15.03
N GLU A 151 1.31 5.59 -15.12
CA GLU A 151 2.39 5.55 -14.13
C GLU A 151 3.29 6.79 -14.18
N LYS A 152 3.42 7.46 -15.33
CA LYS A 152 4.26 8.66 -15.47
C LYS A 152 3.68 9.82 -14.67
N LEU A 153 2.39 10.13 -14.81
CA LEU A 153 1.74 11.19 -14.05
C LEU A 153 1.78 10.92 -12.54
N TYR A 154 1.60 9.65 -12.13
CA TYR A 154 1.79 9.28 -10.73
C TYR A 154 3.23 9.52 -10.25
N ASN A 155 4.24 9.15 -11.03
CA ASN A 155 5.64 9.40 -10.68
C ASN A 155 5.97 10.89 -10.60
N ILE A 156 5.42 11.72 -11.50
CA ILE A 156 5.55 13.18 -11.43
C ILE A 156 4.90 13.70 -10.14
N SER A 157 3.72 13.20 -9.78
CA SER A 157 3.05 13.60 -8.53
C SER A 157 3.86 13.23 -7.29
N LEU A 158 4.64 12.14 -7.30
CA LEU A 158 5.53 11.78 -6.20
C LEU A 158 6.69 12.78 -6.03
N ILE A 159 7.23 13.31 -7.13
CA ILE A 159 8.33 14.28 -7.10
C ILE A 159 7.94 15.55 -6.34
N PHE A 160 6.69 16.00 -6.48
CA PHE A 160 6.18 17.18 -5.77
C PHE A 160 5.52 16.83 -4.43
N GLY A 161 4.79 15.71 -4.39
CA GLY A 161 4.03 15.28 -3.22
C GLY A 161 4.90 14.86 -2.04
N ILE A 162 6.00 14.13 -2.27
CA ILE A 162 6.87 13.68 -1.17
C ILE A 162 7.57 14.87 -0.48
N PRO A 163 8.22 15.81 -1.19
CA PRO A 163 8.78 16.99 -0.55
C PRO A 163 7.72 17.82 0.18
N ALA A 164 6.55 18.06 -0.43
CA ALA A 164 5.47 18.80 0.22
C ALA A 164 5.01 18.13 1.52
N TYR A 165 4.88 16.80 1.52
CA TYR A 165 4.55 16.01 2.70
C TYR A 165 5.62 16.13 3.80
N LEU A 166 6.89 16.24 3.44
CA LEU A 166 8.00 16.43 4.40
C LEU A 166 8.03 17.84 4.98
N PHE A 167 7.63 18.87 4.24
CA PHE A 167 7.56 20.23 4.74
C PHE A 167 6.42 20.43 5.77
N THR A 168 5.38 19.60 5.73
CA THR A 168 4.24 19.66 6.66
C THR A 168 4.30 18.54 7.71
N ALA A 169 5.51 18.16 8.16
CA ALA A 169 5.84 16.88 8.80
C ALA A 169 4.96 16.41 9.99
N ILE A 170 4.37 17.33 10.77
CA ILE A 170 3.51 16.95 11.91
C ILE A 170 2.11 16.61 11.42
N GLY A 171 1.52 17.44 10.56
CA GLY A 171 0.19 17.23 10.02
C GLY A 171 0.14 16.10 8.98
N SER A 172 1.24 15.86 8.26
CA SER A 172 1.26 14.90 7.16
C SER A 172 1.06 13.44 7.59
N LEU A 173 1.41 13.09 8.83
CA LEU A 173 1.08 11.78 9.43
C LEU A 173 -0.42 11.47 9.44
N LEU A 174 -1.27 12.49 9.44
CA LEU A 174 -2.73 12.35 9.38
C LEU A 174 -3.23 11.98 7.97
N ALA A 175 -2.44 12.21 6.92
CA ALA A 175 -2.76 11.78 5.56
C ALA A 175 -2.41 10.31 5.29
N LEU A 176 -1.54 9.72 6.12
CA LEU A 176 -1.04 8.35 5.99
C LEU A 176 -2.18 7.31 5.98
N PRO A 177 -3.20 7.38 6.85
CA PRO A 177 -4.36 6.49 6.80
C PRO A 177 -5.13 6.53 5.47
N LEU A 178 -5.30 7.71 4.86
CA LEU A 178 -5.94 7.81 3.55
C LEU A 178 -5.09 7.14 2.47
N TYR A 179 -3.78 7.40 2.46
CA TYR A 179 -2.86 6.74 1.54
C TYR A 179 -2.88 5.21 1.68
N THR A 180 -2.92 4.68 2.91
CA THR A 180 -3.07 3.22 3.11
C THR A 180 -4.38 2.67 2.59
N SER A 181 -5.47 3.45 2.67
CA SER A 181 -6.77 3.05 2.10
C SER A 181 -6.72 3.03 0.57
N ILE A 182 -6.04 4.00 -0.06
CA ILE A 182 -5.78 4.01 -1.50
C ILE A 182 -5.00 2.75 -1.94
N LEU A 183 -3.96 2.35 -1.21
CA LEU A 183 -3.19 1.14 -1.54
C LEU A 183 -4.01 -0.15 -1.40
N ARG A 184 -4.93 -0.22 -0.44
CA ARG A 184 -5.86 -1.35 -0.29
C ARG A 184 -6.88 -1.38 -1.40
N TYR A 185 -7.42 -0.22 -1.74
CA TYR A 185 -8.35 -0.07 -2.84
C TYR A 185 -7.73 -0.47 -4.18
N HIS A 186 -6.49 -0.07 -4.46
CA HIS A 186 -5.78 -0.49 -5.67
C HIS A 186 -5.69 -2.02 -5.79
N LEU A 187 -5.36 -2.72 -4.69
CA LEU A 187 -5.32 -4.18 -4.71
C LEU A 187 -6.70 -4.79 -4.98
N LYS A 188 -7.73 -4.28 -4.29
CA LYS A 188 -9.11 -4.73 -4.48
C LYS A 188 -9.58 -4.49 -5.92
N PHE A 189 -9.31 -3.30 -6.47
CA PHE A 189 -9.68 -2.93 -7.83
C PHE A 189 -9.08 -3.92 -8.84
N ASN A 190 -7.77 -4.21 -8.72
CA ASN A 190 -7.10 -5.19 -9.56
C ASN A 190 -7.66 -6.60 -9.41
N ILE A 191 -8.00 -7.05 -8.20
CA ILE A 191 -8.61 -8.36 -8.00
C ILE A 191 -10.00 -8.45 -8.64
N LEU A 192 -10.78 -7.37 -8.63
CA LEU A 192 -12.15 -7.39 -9.15
C LEU A 192 -12.23 -7.20 -10.67
N HIS A 193 -11.27 -6.52 -11.28
CA HIS A 193 -11.34 -6.13 -12.70
C HIS A 193 -10.27 -6.80 -13.57
N ASN A 194 -9.17 -7.28 -12.97
CA ASN A 194 -8.00 -7.79 -13.68
C ASN A 194 -7.60 -9.22 -13.28
N ALA A 195 -8.37 -9.89 -12.42
CA ALA A 195 -8.21 -11.32 -12.10
C ALA A 195 -8.70 -12.20 -13.25
#